data_AF-A0A9L0T520-F1
#
_entry.id   AF-A0A9L0T520-F1
#
_cell.length_a   1.000
_cell.length_b   1.000
_cell.length_c   1.000
_cell.angle_alpha   90.00
_cell.angle_beta   90.00
_cell.angle_gamma   90.00
#
_symmetry.space_group_name_H-M   'P 1'
#
loop_
_entity.id
_entity.type
_entity.pdbx_description
1 polymer ?
#
loop_
_entity_poly.entity_id
_entity_poly.type
_entity_poly.pdbx_seq_one_letter_code
_entity_poly.pdbx_strand_id
1 'polypeptide(L)'
;MLADKLEGTKELLSADMKKDFIMNRLPPYCVGDGAELSTPGGQLPRLDSTVRLQFKDHIVLTLGPDQDRSDETREKMIYIYHSLKNRRETHMMGNEETESHGLRFPLSHMDALKQIWNSTAISVKDLKLTTDEEKESLALSLWTECLIQVV
;
A
#
# COMPACT_ATOMS: atom_id res chain seq x y z
N MET A 1 -5.53 26.55 -18.32
CA MET A 1 -6.35 25.42 -18.79
C MET A 1 -6.12 24.21 -17.90
N LEU A 2 -6.98 23.16 -17.98
CA LEU A 2 -6.77 21.89 -17.26
C LEU A 2 -5.41 21.25 -17.63
N ALA A 3 -5.01 21.39 -18.89
CA ALA A 3 -3.72 20.95 -19.42
C ALA A 3 -2.53 21.54 -18.62
N ASP A 4 -2.50 22.87 -18.47
CA ASP A 4 -1.41 23.55 -17.73
C ASP A 4 -1.32 23.11 -16.25
N LYS A 5 -2.46 22.72 -15.64
CA LYS A 5 -2.47 22.17 -14.29
C LYS A 5 -1.89 20.75 -14.28
N LEU A 6 -2.29 19.88 -15.21
CA LEU A 6 -1.78 18.50 -15.30
C LEU A 6 -0.28 18.45 -15.64
N GLU A 7 0.24 19.40 -16.40
CA GLU A 7 1.67 19.51 -16.71
C GLU A 7 2.49 19.99 -15.50
N GLY A 8 1.90 20.83 -14.63
CA GLY A 8 2.54 21.36 -13.42
C GLY A 8 2.46 20.45 -12.20
N THR A 9 1.41 19.63 -12.07
CA THR A 9 1.23 18.68 -10.97
C THR A 9 1.25 17.24 -11.48
N LYS A 10 2.23 16.44 -11.03
CA LYS A 10 2.22 14.96 -11.11
C LYS A 10 1.17 14.35 -10.16
N GLU A 11 -0.05 14.89 -10.16
CA GLU A 11 -1.12 14.44 -9.27
C GLU A 11 -1.86 13.25 -9.88
N LEU A 12 -1.92 12.16 -9.12
CA LEU A 12 -2.62 10.92 -9.47
C LEU A 12 -4.13 11.09 -9.28
N LEU A 13 -4.79 11.67 -10.27
CA LEU A 13 -6.22 12.04 -10.20
C LEU A 13 -7.21 10.86 -10.39
N SER A 14 -6.76 9.63 -10.66
CA SER A 14 -7.64 8.47 -10.86
C SER A 14 -7.69 7.52 -9.66
N ALA A 15 -7.84 8.06 -8.45
CA ALA A 15 -7.95 7.24 -7.24
C ALA A 15 -9.11 6.23 -7.33
N ASP A 16 -10.25 6.65 -7.88
CA ASP A 16 -11.45 5.80 -7.95
C ASP A 16 -11.29 4.62 -8.91
N MET A 17 -10.80 4.85 -10.15
CA MET A 17 -10.56 3.75 -11.10
C MET A 17 -9.51 2.76 -10.58
N LYS A 18 -8.46 3.28 -9.94
CA LYS A 18 -7.40 2.45 -9.35
C LYS A 18 -7.91 1.64 -8.17
N LYS A 19 -8.76 2.25 -7.34
CA LYS A 19 -9.41 1.61 -6.20
C LYS A 19 -10.38 0.53 -6.69
N ASP A 20 -11.24 0.85 -7.64
CA ASP A 20 -12.16 -0.13 -8.25
C ASP A 20 -11.41 -1.34 -8.82
N PHE A 21 -10.36 -1.10 -9.60
CA PHE A 21 -9.52 -2.15 -10.16
C PHE A 21 -8.92 -3.09 -9.10
N ILE A 22 -8.32 -2.54 -8.05
CA ILE A 22 -7.65 -3.36 -7.03
C ILE A 22 -8.64 -4.08 -6.11
N MET A 23 -9.81 -3.47 -5.85
CA MET A 23 -10.86 -4.06 -5.01
C MET A 23 -11.60 -5.20 -5.72
N ASN A 24 -11.73 -5.14 -7.03
CA ASN A 24 -12.55 -6.09 -7.80
C ASN A 24 -11.76 -7.17 -8.54
N ARG A 25 -10.42 -7.11 -8.55
CA ARG A 25 -9.58 -8.14 -9.19
C ARG A 25 -9.42 -9.39 -8.33
N LEU A 26 -8.99 -10.49 -8.95
CA LEU A 26 -8.63 -11.71 -8.24
C LEU A 26 -7.47 -11.51 -7.23
N PRO A 27 -7.48 -12.25 -6.11
CA PRO A 27 -6.29 -12.39 -5.27
C PRO A 27 -5.19 -13.18 -6.00
N PRO A 28 -3.93 -13.11 -5.54
CA PRO A 28 -2.86 -13.98 -6.02
C PRO A 28 -3.28 -15.46 -6.00
N TYR A 29 -2.69 -16.26 -6.89
CA TYR A 29 -2.87 -17.70 -6.85
C TYR A 29 -2.01 -18.31 -5.74
N CYS A 30 -2.63 -19.12 -4.88
CA CYS A 30 -1.94 -19.88 -3.84
C CYS A 30 -2.35 -21.34 -3.93
N VAL A 31 -1.40 -22.23 -3.67
CA VAL A 31 -1.65 -23.66 -3.51
C VAL A 31 -2.06 -23.88 -2.05
N GLY A 32 -3.28 -24.35 -1.80
CA GLY A 32 -3.81 -24.55 -0.44
C GLY A 32 -4.80 -23.46 -0.01
N ASP A 33 -4.84 -23.17 1.29
CA ASP A 33 -5.81 -22.25 1.92
C ASP A 33 -5.46 -20.75 1.79
N GLY A 34 -4.27 -20.43 1.25
CA GLY A 34 -3.83 -19.05 1.08
C GLY A 34 -3.41 -18.35 2.38
N ALA A 35 -3.04 -19.11 3.43
CA ALA A 35 -2.60 -18.54 4.70
C ALA A 35 -1.47 -17.50 4.56
N GLU A 36 -0.56 -17.68 3.60
CA GLU A 36 0.55 -16.76 3.32
C GLU A 36 0.10 -15.37 2.81
N LEU A 37 -1.13 -15.23 2.31
CA LEU A 37 -1.69 -13.95 1.85
C LEU A 37 -2.35 -13.16 2.98
N SER A 38 -2.65 -13.81 4.10
CA SER A 38 -3.46 -13.23 5.20
C SER A 38 -2.71 -13.22 6.53
N THR A 39 -1.77 -14.12 6.73
CA THR A 39 -0.98 -14.24 7.95
C THR A 39 0.47 -13.91 7.64
N PRO A 40 1.02 -12.82 8.20
CA PRO A 40 2.41 -12.46 8.01
C PRO A 40 3.33 -13.60 8.48
N GLY A 41 4.13 -14.10 7.56
CA GLY A 41 5.14 -15.13 7.85
C GLY A 41 6.50 -14.54 8.18
N GLY A 42 7.38 -15.40 8.70
CA GLY A 42 8.79 -15.05 8.94
C GLY A 42 9.02 -14.21 10.20
N GLN A 43 10.16 -13.52 10.24
CA GLN A 43 10.54 -12.68 11.36
C GLN A 43 9.86 -11.30 11.27
N LEU A 44 9.52 -10.74 12.44
CA LEU A 44 9.03 -9.37 12.56
C LEU A 44 10.12 -8.39 12.10
N PRO A 45 9.83 -7.46 11.16
CA PRO A 45 10.81 -6.48 10.72
C PRO A 45 11.20 -5.54 11.86
N ARG A 46 12.50 -5.31 12.00
CA ARG A 46 13.12 -4.37 12.92
C ARG A 46 14.00 -3.39 12.15
N LEU A 47 14.50 -2.38 12.85
CA LEU A 47 15.36 -1.35 12.27
C LEU A 47 16.58 -1.93 11.54
N ASP A 48 17.19 -2.99 12.06
CA ASP A 48 18.35 -3.67 11.45
C ASP A 48 17.99 -4.72 10.39
N SER A 49 16.71 -4.94 10.10
CA SER A 49 16.25 -5.90 9.10
C SER A 49 16.44 -5.38 7.67
N THR A 50 16.66 -6.31 6.74
CA THR A 50 16.50 -6.07 5.31
C THR A 50 15.15 -6.57 4.87
N VAL A 51 14.39 -5.75 4.16
CA VAL A 51 13.03 -6.07 3.70
C VAL A 51 12.94 -6.07 2.18
N ARG A 52 12.04 -6.90 1.65
CA ARG A 52 11.71 -6.99 0.23
C ARG A 52 10.21 -6.92 0.02
N LEU A 53 9.78 -6.13 -0.97
CA LEU A 53 8.39 -6.04 -1.40
C LEU A 53 7.92 -7.36 -2.01
N GLN A 54 6.74 -7.83 -1.59
CA GLN A 54 6.03 -8.96 -2.16
C GLN A 54 4.80 -8.48 -2.92
N PHE A 55 4.29 -9.31 -3.83
CA PHE A 55 3.04 -9.08 -4.55
C PHE A 55 2.89 -7.69 -5.19
N LYS A 56 3.99 -7.11 -5.69
CA LYS A 56 4.05 -5.75 -6.25
C LYS A 56 2.90 -5.43 -7.23
N ASP A 57 2.52 -6.39 -8.07
CA ASP A 57 1.46 -6.23 -9.08
C ASP A 57 0.04 -6.30 -8.51
N HIS A 58 -0.11 -6.63 -7.23
CA HIS A 58 -1.34 -6.68 -6.47
C HIS A 58 -1.48 -5.53 -5.47
N ILE A 59 -0.67 -4.47 -5.62
CA ILE A 59 -0.70 -3.30 -4.75
C ILE A 59 -0.86 -2.03 -5.60
N VAL A 60 -1.68 -1.10 -5.12
CA VAL A 60 -1.94 0.19 -5.75
C VAL A 60 -1.72 1.30 -4.73
N LEU A 61 -0.93 2.31 -5.11
CA LEU A 61 -0.78 3.56 -4.37
C LEU A 61 -1.66 4.64 -4.99
N THR A 62 -2.47 5.29 -4.15
CA THR A 62 -3.23 6.49 -4.50
C THR A 62 -3.00 7.60 -3.49
N LEU A 63 -3.33 8.82 -3.90
CA LEU A 63 -3.37 9.97 -3.02
C LEU A 63 -4.82 10.38 -2.84
N GLY A 64 -5.22 10.68 -1.61
CA GLY A 64 -6.57 11.12 -1.30
C GLY A 64 -6.55 12.18 -0.20
N PRO A 65 -7.65 12.93 -0.04
CA PRO A 65 -7.82 13.74 1.15
C PRO A 65 -7.88 12.85 2.38
N ASP A 66 -7.39 13.34 3.51
CA ASP A 66 -7.60 12.69 4.79
C ASP A 66 -9.12 12.58 5.09
N GLN A 67 -9.62 11.35 5.22
CA GLN A 67 -11.05 11.06 5.43
C GLN A 67 -11.49 11.18 6.89
N ASP A 68 -10.55 11.19 7.85
CA ASP A 68 -10.86 11.22 9.29
C ASP A 68 -10.99 12.66 9.85
N ARG A 69 -10.57 13.68 9.09
CA ARG A 69 -10.60 15.08 9.53
C ARG A 69 -11.77 15.84 8.90
N SER A 70 -12.63 16.40 9.76
CA SER A 70 -13.75 17.28 9.38
C SER A 70 -13.31 18.70 9.00
N ASP A 71 -12.04 19.06 9.19
CA ASP A 71 -11.55 20.42 8.97
C ASP A 71 -11.29 20.77 7.50
N GLU A 72 -11.48 22.05 7.18
CA GLU A 72 -11.43 22.64 5.83
C GLU A 72 -10.05 22.58 5.14
N THR A 73 -9.00 22.14 5.86
CA THR A 73 -7.65 21.92 5.33
C THR A 73 -7.33 20.43 5.29
N ARG A 74 -7.94 19.71 4.35
CA ARG A 74 -7.71 18.26 4.18
C ARG A 74 -6.27 18.00 3.74
N GLU A 75 -5.44 17.54 4.67
CA GLU A 75 -4.09 17.07 4.38
C GLU A 75 -4.15 15.88 3.39
N LYS A 76 -3.22 15.84 2.44
CA LYS A 76 -3.16 14.74 1.47
C LYS A 76 -2.49 13.53 2.13
N MET A 77 -3.16 12.39 2.07
CA MET A 77 -2.68 11.12 2.59
C MET A 77 -2.36 10.16 1.44
N ILE A 78 -1.40 9.27 1.69
CA ILE A 78 -1.09 8.13 0.82
C ILE A 78 -1.95 6.97 1.25
N TYR A 79 -2.64 6.36 0.31
CA TYR A 79 -3.40 5.14 0.51
C TYR A 79 -2.75 3.99 -0.25
N ILE A 80 -2.57 2.86 0.43
CA ILE A 80 -2.07 1.61 -0.15
C ILE A 80 -3.20 0.60 -0.09
N TYR A 81 -3.66 0.18 -1.26
CA TYR A 81 -4.66 -0.87 -1.42
C TYR A 81 -4.00 -2.10 -2.01
N HIS A 82 -4.47 -3.28 -1.63
CA HIS A 82 -4.00 -4.53 -2.21
C HIS A 82 -5.13 -5.53 -2.40
N SER A 83 -4.92 -6.53 -3.26
CA SER A 83 -5.96 -7.52 -3.58
C SER A 83 -5.73 -8.89 -2.93
N LEU A 84 -4.75 -9.02 -2.02
CA LEU A 84 -4.39 -10.29 -1.37
C LEU A 84 -5.57 -10.98 -0.67
N LYS A 85 -6.47 -10.20 -0.07
CA LYS A 85 -7.62 -10.66 0.70
C LYS A 85 -8.93 -10.64 -0.10
N ASN A 86 -8.86 -10.40 -1.42
CA ASN A 86 -10.05 -10.40 -2.27
C ASN A 86 -10.64 -11.81 -2.37
N ARG A 87 -11.96 -11.89 -2.46
CA ARG A 87 -12.67 -13.17 -2.58
C ARG A 87 -12.72 -13.61 -4.03
N ARG A 88 -12.17 -14.80 -4.31
CA ARG A 88 -12.20 -15.37 -5.66
C ARG A 88 -13.62 -15.76 -6.06
N GLU A 89 -14.45 -16.15 -5.08
CA GLU A 89 -15.81 -16.64 -5.27
C GLU A 89 -16.77 -15.57 -5.81
N THR A 90 -16.50 -14.29 -5.52
CA THR A 90 -17.34 -13.15 -5.91
C THR A 90 -16.75 -12.31 -7.04
N HIS A 91 -15.63 -12.75 -7.63
CA HIS A 91 -14.96 -12.02 -8.70
C HIS A 91 -15.87 -11.85 -9.92
N MET A 92 -16.08 -10.60 -10.36
CA MET A 92 -16.98 -10.22 -11.48
C MET A 92 -18.48 -10.50 -11.27
N MET A 93 -18.91 -10.74 -10.02
CA MET A 93 -20.33 -10.96 -9.70
C MET A 93 -21.09 -9.67 -9.34
N GLY A 94 -20.41 -8.52 -9.26
CA GLY A 94 -21.03 -7.22 -8.99
C GLY A 94 -21.50 -7.01 -7.55
N ASN A 95 -20.98 -7.77 -6.59
CA ASN A 95 -21.31 -7.60 -5.17
C ASN A 95 -20.59 -6.36 -4.59
N GLU A 96 -21.32 -5.47 -3.92
CA GLU A 96 -20.83 -4.15 -3.50
C GLU A 96 -20.16 -4.12 -2.10
N GLU A 97 -20.19 -5.21 -1.34
CA GLU A 97 -19.77 -5.24 0.07
C GLU A 97 -18.33 -5.74 0.28
N THR A 98 -17.35 -5.08 -0.35
CA THR A 98 -15.95 -5.23 0.08
C THR A 98 -15.50 -3.95 0.78
N GLU A 99 -15.49 -3.99 2.11
CA GLU A 99 -14.89 -2.94 2.93
C GLU A 99 -13.41 -2.77 2.55
N SER A 100 -13.06 -1.59 2.05
CA SER A 100 -11.71 -1.29 1.60
C SER A 100 -10.79 -0.99 2.78
N HIS A 101 -10.07 -2.00 3.25
CA HIS A 101 -9.03 -1.86 4.26
C HIS A 101 -7.70 -1.54 3.56
N GLY A 102 -7.41 -0.26 3.38
CA GLY A 102 -6.12 0.21 2.87
C GLY A 102 -5.24 0.74 4.00
N LEU A 103 -3.92 0.60 3.86
CA LEU A 103 -2.99 1.29 4.77
C LEU A 103 -2.97 2.78 4.43
N ARG A 104 -2.82 3.62 5.44
CA ARG A 104 -2.76 5.08 5.32
C ARG A 104 -1.45 5.60 5.89
N PHE A 105 -0.77 6.47 5.15
CA PHE A 105 0.46 7.14 5.58
C PHE A 105 0.44 8.62 5.23
N PRO A 106 1.14 9.48 6.00
CA PRO A 106 1.31 10.87 5.63
C PRO A 106 2.16 11.01 4.36
N LEU A 107 1.99 12.12 3.63
CA LEU A 107 2.69 12.35 2.36
C LEU A 107 4.22 12.34 2.49
N SER A 108 4.75 12.64 3.68
CA SER A 108 6.19 12.55 4.00
C SER A 108 6.78 11.16 3.76
N HIS A 109 5.96 10.10 3.80
CA HIS A 109 6.41 8.72 3.60
C HIS A 109 6.58 8.35 2.12
N MET A 110 6.24 9.24 1.19
CA MET A 110 6.24 8.95 -0.25
C MET A 110 7.61 8.48 -0.77
N ASP A 111 8.70 9.12 -0.34
CA ASP A 111 10.02 8.76 -0.86
C ASP A 111 10.53 7.43 -0.28
N ALA A 112 10.20 7.10 0.96
CA ALA A 112 10.47 5.78 1.54
C ALA A 112 9.68 4.68 0.82
N LEU A 113 8.39 4.91 0.53
CA LEU A 113 7.57 3.99 -0.25
C LEU A 113 8.13 3.76 -1.66
N LYS A 114 8.59 4.83 -2.35
CA LYS A 114 9.27 4.70 -3.64
C LYS A 114 10.58 3.90 -3.53
N GLN A 115 11.34 4.03 -2.44
CA GLN A 115 12.55 3.24 -2.24
C GLN A 115 12.22 1.74 -2.16
N ILE A 116 11.22 1.37 -1.36
CA ILE A 116 10.75 -0.02 -1.25
C ILE A 116 10.26 -0.54 -2.61
N TRP A 117 9.54 0.28 -3.38
CA TRP A 117 8.97 -0.12 -4.67
C TRP A 117 10.00 -0.39 -5.77
N ASN A 118 11.11 0.35 -5.75
CA ASN A 118 12.12 0.33 -6.81
C ASN A 118 13.35 -0.49 -6.47
N SER A 119 13.48 -0.97 -5.23
CA SER A 119 14.60 -1.78 -4.77
C SER A 119 14.22 -3.26 -4.77
N THR A 120 15.19 -4.14 -5.06
CA THR A 120 14.99 -5.59 -4.90
C THR A 120 14.91 -5.99 -3.43
N ALA A 121 15.69 -5.32 -2.58
CA ALA A 121 15.66 -5.41 -1.12
C ALA A 121 16.23 -4.10 -0.56
N ILE A 122 15.84 -3.72 0.65
CA ILE A 122 16.30 -2.48 1.30
C ILE A 122 16.40 -2.66 2.82
N SER A 123 17.44 -2.08 3.42
CA SER A 123 17.58 -2.00 4.87
C SER A 123 16.56 -1.02 5.45
N VAL A 124 15.87 -1.39 6.53
CA VAL A 124 14.88 -0.52 7.20
C VAL A 124 15.53 0.78 7.68
N LYS A 125 16.79 0.74 8.15
CA LYS A 125 17.59 1.92 8.53
C LYS A 125 17.75 2.96 7.42
N ASP A 126 17.77 2.52 6.16
CA ASP A 126 18.08 3.35 4.99
C ASP A 126 16.82 3.99 4.35
N LEU A 127 15.65 3.73 4.93
CA LEU A 127 14.41 4.38 4.52
C LEU A 127 14.49 5.89 4.76
N LYS A 128 14.07 6.67 3.77
CA LYS A 128 14.03 8.14 3.77
C LYS A 128 12.88 8.66 4.64
N LEU A 129 13.01 8.43 5.95
CA LEU A 129 12.14 8.95 7.01
C LEU A 129 12.99 9.60 8.09
N THR A 130 12.35 10.44 8.91
CA THR A 130 13.10 11.32 9.82
C THR A 130 13.56 10.59 11.07
N THR A 131 12.72 9.71 11.63
CA THR A 131 13.05 8.95 12.84
C THR A 131 13.09 7.45 12.57
N ASP A 132 13.79 6.72 13.43
CA ASP A 132 13.88 5.27 13.32
C ASP A 132 12.54 4.60 13.67
N GLU A 133 11.74 5.20 14.55
CA GLU A 133 10.37 4.74 14.86
C GLU A 133 9.45 4.81 13.63
N GLU A 134 9.54 5.88 12.82
CA GLU A 134 8.77 5.98 11.57
C GLU A 134 9.17 4.88 10.59
N LYS A 135 10.47 4.56 10.50
CA LYS A 135 10.99 3.50 9.61
C LYS A 135 10.47 2.13 10.03
N GLU A 136 10.56 1.81 11.31
CA GLU A 136 10.04 0.55 11.85
C GLU A 136 8.53 0.47 11.72
N SER A 137 7.81 1.56 12.01
CA SER A 137 6.35 1.60 11.89
C SER A 137 5.89 1.39 10.46
N LEU A 138 6.52 2.03 9.47
CA LEU A 138 6.22 1.81 8.05
C LEU A 138 6.45 0.35 7.65
N ALA A 139 7.60 -0.22 8.02
CA ALA A 139 7.91 -1.62 7.71
C ALA A 139 6.91 -2.58 8.37
N LEU A 140 6.58 -2.35 9.64
CA LEU A 140 5.63 -3.16 10.38
C LEU A 140 4.24 -3.12 9.75
N SER A 141 3.72 -1.93 9.41
CA SER A 141 2.40 -1.79 8.78
C SER A 141 2.30 -2.49 7.42
N LEU A 142 3.36 -2.46 6.60
CA LEU A 142 3.40 -3.20 5.34
C LEU A 142 3.49 -4.71 5.57
N TRP A 143 4.25 -5.14 6.59
CA TRP A 143 4.42 -6.54 6.93
C TRP A 143 3.13 -7.18 7.46
N THR A 144 2.34 -6.44 8.27
CA THR A 144 1.04 -6.93 8.77
C THR A 144 0.04 -7.25 7.66
N GLU A 145 0.21 -6.63 6.48
CA GLU A 145 -0.60 -6.89 5.28
C GLU A 145 0.08 -7.85 4.29
N CYS A 146 1.13 -8.57 4.71
CA CYS A 146 1.89 -9.51 3.87
C CYS A 146 2.51 -8.86 2.62
N LEU A 147 2.74 -7.55 2.65
CA LEU A 147 3.26 -6.79 1.50
C LEU A 147 4.79 -6.77 1.45
N ILE A 148 5.45 -7.08 2.57
CA ILE A 148 6.91 -7.19 2.63
C ILE A 148 7.30 -8.45 3.41
N GLN A 149 8.50 -8.95 3.12
CA GLN A 149 9.17 -10.01 3.89
C GLN A 149 10.52 -9.52 4.39
N VAL A 150 10.95 -10.04 5.54
CA VAL A 150 12.34 -9.93 6.00
C VAL A 150 13.21 -10.93 5.22
N VAL A 151 14.42 -10.51 4.85
CA VAL A 151 15.39 -11.28 4.04
C VAL A 151 16.71 -11.42 4.78
#